data_AF-K1SXP7-F1
#
_entry.id   AF-K1SXP7-F1
#
_cell.length_a   1.000
_cell.length_b   1.000
_cell.length_c   1.000
_cell.angle_alpha   90.00
_cell.angle_beta   90.00
_cell.angle_gamma   90.00
#
_symmetry.space_group_name_H-M   'P 1'
#
loop_
_entity.id
_entity.type
_entity.pdbx_description
1 polymer ?
#
loop_
_entity_poly.entity_id
_entity_poly.type
_entity_poly.pdbx_seq_one_letter_code
_entity_poly.pdbx_strand_id
1 'polypeptide(L)' 'MLKGKIVQVMGPVVDVEFADNNLPYIKDALEVDNNGKRCVMEVAQHIGSNTVRC' A
#
# COMPACT_ATOMS: atom_id res chain seq x y z
N MET A 1 -1.76 13.41 -5.83
CA MET A 1 -0.93 12.26 -5.40
C MET A 1 -1.84 11.31 -4.65
N LEU A 2 -1.87 10.05 -5.07
CA LEU A 2 -2.66 9.03 -4.40
C LEU A 2 -2.01 8.74 -3.04
N LYS A 3 -2.78 8.83 -1.95
CA LYS A 3 -2.29 8.54 -0.59
C LYS A 3 -3.16 7.45 0.02
N GLY A 4 -2.52 6.40 0.51
CA GLY A 4 -3.15 5.32 1.25
C GLY A 4 -2.77 5.36 2.73
N LYS A 5 -3.48 4.56 3.52
CA LYS A 5 -3.23 4.34 4.94
C LYS A 5 -2.84 2.89 5.17
N ILE A 6 -1.71 2.66 5.84
CA ILE A 6 -1.35 1.30 6.29
C ILE A 6 -2.36 0.87 7.35
N VAL A 7 -3.05 -0.25 7.10
CA VAL A 7 -4.07 -0.81 8.00
C VAL A 7 -3.59 -2.07 8.70
N GLN A 8 -2.64 -2.79 8.12
CA GLN A 8 -2.09 -4.02 8.68
C GLN A 8 -0.64 -4.25 8.25
N VAL A 9 0.16 -4.82 9.15
CA VAL A 9 1.55 -5.24 8.90
C VAL A 9 1.76 -6.67 9.40
N MET A 10 2.16 -7.57 8.51
CA MET A 10 2.41 -8.99 8.79
C MET A 10 3.79 -9.40 8.27
N GLY A 11 4.83 -9.11 9.06
CA GLY A 11 6.21 -9.33 8.61
C GLY A 11 6.52 -8.46 7.37
N PRO A 12 6.87 -9.05 6.20
CA PRO A 12 7.12 -8.29 4.99
C PRO A 12 5.85 -7.86 4.24
N VAL A 13 4.67 -8.38 4.63
CA VAL A 13 3.40 -8.13 3.94
C VAL A 13 2.68 -6.95 4.57
N VAL A 14 2.22 -5.99 3.76
CA VAL A 14 1.59 -4.75 4.23
C VAL A 14 0.30 -4.48 3.46
N ASP A 15 -0.79 -4.28 4.20
CA ASP A 15 -2.08 -3.91 3.61
C ASP A 15 -2.28 -2.39 3.71
N VAL A 16 -2.65 -1.77 2.58
CA VAL A 16 -2.84 -0.31 2.44
C VAL A 16 -4.22 -0.01 1.88
N GLU A 17 -5.02 0.73 2.65
CA GLU A 17 -6.37 1.18 2.28
C GLU A 17 -6.33 2.55 1.60
N PHE A 18 -7.17 2.75 0.58
CA PHE A 18 -7.33 4.00 -0.17
C PHE A 18 -8.79 4.47 -0.15
N ALA A 19 -9.02 5.79 -0.12
CA ALA A 19 -10.37 6.35 0.08
C ALA A 19 -11.25 6.37 -1.20
N ASP A 20 -10.65 6.55 -2.38
CA ASP A 20 -11.39 7.07 -3.55
C ASP A 20 -11.67 6.04 -4.66
N ASN A 21 -11.73 4.73 -4.35
CA ASN A 21 -11.78 3.61 -5.32
C ASN A 21 -10.66 3.61 -6.39
N ASN A 22 -9.79 4.60 -6.39
CA ASN A 22 -8.65 4.73 -7.26
C ASN A 22 -7.49 3.97 -6.62
N LEU A 23 -7.42 2.67 -6.90
CA LEU A 23 -6.38 1.81 -6.38
C LEU A 23 -5.15 1.85 -7.29
N PRO A 24 -3.94 1.82 -6.73
CA PRO A 24 -2.72 1.61 -7.51
C PRO A 24 -2.80 0.25 -8.24
N TYR A 25 -2.19 0.17 -9.41
CA TYR A 25 -2.19 -1.06 -10.19
C TYR A 25 -1.27 -2.11 -9.56
N ILE A 26 -1.50 -3.38 -9.88
CA ILE A 26 -0.57 -4.46 -9.53
C ILE A 26 0.78 -4.17 -10.20
N LYS A 27 1.87 -4.33 -9.45
CA LYS A 27 3.25 -3.92 -9.77
C LYS A 27 3.57 -2.43 -9.64
N ASP A 28 2.61 -1.58 -9.25
CA ASP A 28 2.94 -0.20 -8.88
C ASP A 28 3.75 -0.18 -7.57
N ALA A 29 4.63 0.79 -7.44
CA ALA A 29 5.41 1.03 -6.23
C ALA A 29 4.65 1.98 -5.28
N LEU A 30 4.57 1.60 -4.00
CA LEU A 30 4.17 2.47 -2.91
C LEU A 30 5.40 2.87 -2.10
N GLU A 31 5.47 4.15 -1.75
CA GLU A 31 6.54 4.69 -0.93
C GLU A 31 6.00 5.14 0.42
N VAL A 32 6.73 4.81 1.48
CA VAL A 32 6.42 5.24 2.84
C VAL A 32 7.68 5.69 3.55
N ASP A 33 7.59 6.81 4.28
CA ASP A 33 8.61 7.18 5.25
C ASP A 33 8.36 6.43 6.56
N ASN A 34 9.37 5.68 7.00
CA ASN A 34 9.40 5.06 8.30
C ASN A 34 10.49 5.71 9.15
N ASN A 35 10.14 6.81 9.82
CA ASN A 35 11.03 7.57 10.69
C ASN A 35 12.34 7.99 9.98
N GLY A 36 12.23 8.56 8.78
CA GLY A 36 13.38 8.98 7.96
C GLY A 36 13.99 7.87 7.10
N LYS A 37 13.49 6.64 7.18
CA LYS A 37 13.84 5.57 6.26
C LYS A 37 12.79 5.46 5.16
N ARG A 38 13.17 5.77 3.92
CA ARG A 38 12.34 5.51 2.74
C ARG A 38 12.24 4.00 2.53
N CYS A 39 11.02 3.49 2.58
CA CYS A 39 10.67 2.11 2.24
C CYS A 39 9.84 2.12 0.95
N VAL A 40 10.09 1.14 0.09
CA VAL A 40 9.34 0.93 -1.16
C VAL A 40 8.73 -0.46 -1.10
N MET A 41 7.45 -0.57 -1.48
CA MET A 41 6.70 -1.82 -1.50
C MET A 41 6.01 -1.93 -2.87
N GLU A 42 5.87 -3.14 -3.39
CA GLU A 42 5.21 -3.39 -4.68
C GLU A 42 3.78 -3.86 -4.43
N VAL A 43 2.80 -3.32 -5.13
CA VAL A 43 1.42 -3.82 -5.05
C VAL A 43 1.34 -5.22 -5.66
N ALA A 44 1.15 -6.24 -4.82
CA ALA A 44 1.05 -7.63 -5.25
C ALA A 44 -0.38 -8.04 -5.64
N GLN A 45 -1.40 -7.50 -4.95
CA GLN A 45 -2.80 -7.86 -5.18
C GLN A 45 -3.78 -6.80 -4.67
N HIS A 46 -4.98 -6.76 -5.24
CA HIS A 46 -6.14 -6.08 -4.68
C HIS A 46 -6.94 -7.07 -3.83
N ILE A 47 -7.17 -6.76 -2.55
CA ILE A 47 -7.82 -7.69 -1.60
C ILE A 47 -9.27 -7.30 -1.25
N GLY A 48 -9.83 -6.29 -1.92
CA GLY A 48 -11.16 -5.76 -1.65
C GLY A 48 -11.15 -4.62 -0.62
N SER A 49 -12.33 -4.06 -0.32
CA SER A 49 -12.49 -2.93 0.63
C SER A 49 -11.50 -1.77 0.38
N ASN A 50 -11.30 -1.42 -0.89
CA ASN A 50 -10.32 -0.41 -1.32
C ASN A 50 -8.91 -0.60 -0.76
N THR A 51 -8.52 -1.85 -0.52
CA THR A 51 -7.25 -2.22 0.07
C THR A 51 -6.42 -3.00 -0.92
N VAL A 52 -5.14 -2.65 -1.01
CA VAL A 52 -4.13 -3.41 -1.73
C VAL A 52 -3.18 -4.06 -0.73
N ARG A 53 -2.63 -5.21 -1.12
CA ARG A 53 -1.58 -5.88 -0.36
C ARG A 53 -0.27 -5.77 -1.12
N CYS A 54 0.73 -5.30 -0.40
CA CYS A 54 2.11 -5.19 -0.82
C CYS A 54 2.99 -6.23 -0.14
#